data_AF-A0A382VRL9-F1
#
_entry.id   AF-A0A382VRL9-F1
#
_cell.length_a   1.000
_cell.length_b   1.000
_cell.length_c   1.000
_cell.angle_alpha   90.00
_cell.angle_beta   90.00
_cell.angle_gamma   90.00
#
_symmetry.space_group_name_H-M   'P 1'
#
loop_
_entity.id
_entity.type
_entity.pdbx_description
1 polymer ?
#
loop_
_entity_poly.entity_id
_entity_poly.type
_entity_poly.pdbx_seq_one_letter_code
_entity_poly.pdbx_strand_id
1 'polypeptide(L)'
;MDLNAIKTKLESLQNQTTTSNNFWKPEPGTQVVRIVPYKHNKDNPFVELYFHYNLGQNKTYMSPVSFGRPDPVQEFADKLKSTGDKDEWIQGKRLEPKMRTFAPVVVRGREDEGVKFWGFGKTVYQELLSVIADPDYGDITDPVNGRDIQIERQTPAEAGNQYGKTTVRVKPNQTPITDNKEMLETLLNDQPNLTELYTE
;
A
#
# COMPACT_ATOMS: atom_id res chain seq x y z
N MET A 1 12.87 -10.73 -35.01
CA MET A 1 13.20 -9.95 -33.81
C MET A 1 11.98 -9.10 -33.50
N ASP A 2 11.37 -9.27 -32.32
CA ASP A 2 10.13 -8.57 -31.98
C ASP A 2 10.45 -7.18 -31.42
N LEU A 3 10.21 -6.16 -32.25
CA LEU A 3 10.48 -4.77 -31.91
C LEU A 3 9.55 -4.23 -30.82
N ASN A 4 8.35 -4.81 -30.66
CA ASN A 4 7.44 -4.45 -29.58
C ASN A 4 7.94 -4.99 -28.25
N ALA A 5 8.37 -6.26 -28.21
CA ALA A 5 8.98 -6.84 -27.01
C ALA A 5 10.23 -6.07 -26.56
N ILE A 6 11.05 -5.58 -27.51
CA ILE A 6 12.24 -4.77 -27.20
C ILE A 6 11.85 -3.39 -26.66
N LYS A 7 10.83 -2.74 -27.23
CA LYS A 7 10.33 -1.44 -26.71
C LYS A 7 9.75 -1.58 -25.31
N THR A 8 8.90 -2.57 -25.08
CA THR A 8 8.36 -2.86 -23.74
C THR A 8 9.48 -3.15 -22.74
N LYS A 9 10.54 -3.87 -23.17
CA LYS A 9 11.69 -4.12 -22.30
C LYS A 9 12.48 -2.85 -22.00
N LEU A 10 12.70 -1.97 -22.98
CA LEU A 10 13.38 -0.69 -22.80
C LEU A 10 12.59 0.24 -21.87
N GLU A 11 11.28 0.35 -22.06
CA GLU A 11 10.37 1.12 -21.20
C GLU A 11 10.40 0.58 -19.76
N SER A 12 10.37 -0.75 -19.58
CA SER A 12 10.47 -1.36 -18.24
C SER A 12 11.78 -1.03 -17.52
N LEU A 13 12.90 -0.93 -18.26
CA LEU A 13 14.22 -0.63 -17.70
C LEU A 13 14.38 0.86 -17.36
N GLN A 14 13.78 1.75 -18.15
CA GLN A 14 13.77 3.18 -17.87
C GLN A 14 12.85 3.52 -16.69
N ASN A 15 11.76 2.76 -16.50
CA ASN A 15 10.79 3.00 -15.42
C ASN A 15 11.28 2.56 -14.03
N GLN A 16 12.32 1.74 -13.89
CA GLN A 16 12.84 1.32 -12.57
C GLN A 16 13.31 2.48 -11.68
N THR A 17 13.69 3.63 -12.25
CA THR A 17 14.07 4.84 -11.49
C THR A 17 12.84 5.62 -10.99
N THR A 18 11.68 5.44 -11.61
CA THR A 18 10.43 6.16 -11.27
C THR A 18 9.63 5.52 -10.14
N THR A 19 9.87 4.24 -9.84
CA THR A 19 9.14 3.48 -8.82
C THR A 19 9.17 4.16 -7.45
N SER A 20 10.31 4.72 -7.04
CA SER A 20 10.44 5.44 -5.76
C SER A 20 9.53 6.67 -5.66
N ASN A 21 9.25 7.34 -6.77
CA ASN A 21 8.40 8.53 -6.78
C ASN A 21 6.90 8.17 -6.72
N ASN A 22 6.52 6.92 -6.95
CA ASN A 22 5.11 6.50 -6.92
C ASN A 22 4.65 6.06 -5.54
N PHE A 23 5.56 5.94 -4.56
CA PHE A 23 5.22 5.54 -3.19
C PHE A 23 5.40 6.69 -2.23
N TRP A 24 4.45 6.81 -1.30
CA TRP A 24 4.54 7.72 -0.17
C TRP A 24 4.63 6.94 1.13
N LYS A 25 5.45 7.44 2.05
CA LYS A 25 5.59 6.91 3.41
C LYS A 25 5.42 8.06 4.40
N PRO A 26 4.71 7.84 5.51
CA PRO A 26 4.57 8.88 6.51
C PRO A 26 5.93 9.17 7.17
N GLU A 27 6.25 10.45 7.26
CA GLU A 27 7.39 10.98 7.98
C GLU A 27 7.02 11.14 9.46
N PRO A 28 7.99 11.14 10.39
CA PRO A 28 7.71 11.38 11.80
C PRO A 28 6.89 12.67 12.03
N GLY A 29 5.86 12.58 12.87
CA GLY A 29 4.92 13.66 13.14
C GLY A 29 3.54 13.44 12.53
N THR A 30 2.80 14.54 12.35
CA THR A 30 1.41 14.51 11.87
C THR A 30 1.35 14.96 10.42
N GLN A 31 0.73 14.14 9.58
CA GLN A 31 0.47 14.43 8.18
C GLN A 31 -1.01 14.17 7.87
N VAL A 32 -1.52 14.78 6.81
CA VAL A 32 -2.90 14.59 6.36
C VAL A 32 -2.86 14.12 4.93
N VAL A 33 -3.58 13.03 4.65
CA VAL A 33 -3.73 12.47 3.31
C VAL A 33 -5.19 12.26 2.99
N ARG A 34 -5.47 12.09 1.70
CA ARG A 34 -6.76 11.64 1.20
C ARG A 34 -6.58 10.35 0.43
N ILE A 35 -7.28 9.28 0.80
CA ILE A 35 -7.42 8.11 -0.09
C ILE A 35 -8.36 8.50 -1.22
N VAL A 36 -8.02 8.13 -2.45
CA VAL A 36 -8.81 8.43 -3.65
C VAL A 36 -9.32 7.15 -4.30
N PRO A 37 -10.33 7.21 -5.19
CA PRO A 37 -10.76 6.04 -5.94
C PRO A 37 -9.63 5.56 -6.83
N TYR A 38 -9.47 4.25 -6.97
CA TYR A 38 -8.39 3.68 -7.76
C TYR A 38 -8.82 3.45 -9.21
N LYS A 39 -8.15 4.09 -10.16
CA LYS A 39 -8.49 4.01 -11.60
C LYS A 39 -8.56 2.57 -12.12
N HIS A 40 -7.63 1.73 -11.69
CA HIS A 40 -7.48 0.35 -12.16
C HIS A 40 -8.32 -0.66 -11.38
N ASN A 41 -8.98 -0.23 -10.29
CA ASN A 41 -9.99 -1.00 -9.56
C ASN A 41 -11.01 -0.05 -8.91
N LYS A 42 -12.10 0.23 -9.61
CA LYS A 42 -13.10 1.22 -9.19
C LYS A 42 -13.91 0.79 -7.97
N ASP A 43 -14.03 -0.52 -7.74
CA ASP A 43 -14.85 -1.07 -6.66
C ASP A 43 -14.09 -1.09 -5.32
N ASN A 44 -12.76 -1.19 -5.37
CA ASN A 44 -11.94 -1.26 -4.18
C ASN A 44 -10.60 -0.52 -4.37
N PRO A 45 -10.38 0.60 -3.66
CA PRO A 45 -9.12 1.34 -3.73
C PRO A 45 -7.98 0.64 -3.00
N PHE A 46 -8.27 -0.38 -2.18
CA PHE A 46 -7.29 -1.13 -1.42
C PHE A 46 -6.80 -2.34 -2.22
N VAL A 47 -5.48 -2.43 -2.39
CA VAL A 47 -4.83 -3.57 -3.03
C VAL A 47 -3.96 -4.29 -2.00
N GLU A 48 -4.27 -5.56 -1.78
CA GLU A 48 -3.55 -6.43 -0.85
C GLU A 48 -2.46 -7.20 -1.59
N LEU A 49 -1.21 -7.01 -1.16
CA LEU A 49 -0.06 -7.76 -1.66
C LEU A 49 0.65 -8.43 -0.47
N TYR A 50 1.26 -9.57 -0.72
CA TYR A 50 1.90 -10.40 0.29
C TYR A 50 3.41 -10.44 0.03
N PHE A 51 4.22 -10.23 1.07
CA PHE A 51 5.67 -10.16 0.93
C PHE A 51 6.40 -11.07 1.92
N HIS A 52 7.39 -11.78 1.40
CA HIS A 52 8.41 -12.45 2.19
C HIS A 52 9.49 -11.44 2.56
N TYR A 53 9.62 -11.14 3.85
CA TYR A 53 10.66 -10.25 4.36
C TYR A 53 11.86 -11.04 4.85
N ASN A 54 13.06 -10.51 4.62
CA ASN A 54 14.31 -11.12 5.06
C ASN A 54 14.54 -12.56 4.54
N LEU A 55 14.14 -12.83 3.29
CA LEU A 55 14.32 -14.12 2.65
C LEU A 55 15.70 -14.20 1.99
N GLY A 56 16.42 -15.30 2.20
CA GLY A 56 17.77 -15.51 1.69
C GLY A 56 18.75 -14.45 2.19
N GLN A 57 19.33 -13.66 1.27
CA GLN A 57 20.27 -12.57 1.56
C GLN A 57 19.57 -11.28 2.08
N ASN A 58 18.63 -11.42 3.02
CA ASN A 58 17.82 -10.31 3.57
C ASN A 58 17.04 -9.51 2.50
N LYS A 59 16.61 -10.14 1.42
CA LYS A 59 15.80 -9.50 0.39
C LYS A 59 14.32 -9.62 0.70
N THR A 60 13.55 -8.67 0.19
CA THR A 60 12.09 -8.70 0.20
C THR A 60 11.62 -9.22 -1.16
N TYR A 61 10.77 -10.25 -1.16
CA TYR A 61 10.15 -10.78 -2.38
C TYR A 61 8.65 -10.72 -2.26
N MET A 62 7.98 -10.47 -3.38
CA MET A 62 6.54 -10.63 -3.44
C MET A 62 6.19 -12.11 -3.46
N SER A 63 5.19 -12.48 -2.69
CA SER A 63 4.63 -13.83 -2.72
C SER A 63 3.62 -13.95 -3.88
N PRO A 64 3.68 -15.04 -4.67
CA PRO A 64 2.67 -15.37 -5.68
C PRO A 64 1.23 -15.43 -5.15
N VAL A 65 1.04 -15.61 -3.84
CA VAL A 65 -0.30 -15.59 -3.23
C VAL A 65 -1.00 -14.25 -3.36
N SER A 66 -0.25 -13.17 -3.59
CA SER A 66 -0.80 -11.85 -3.95
C SER A 66 -1.70 -11.90 -5.20
N PHE A 67 -1.47 -12.89 -6.07
CA PHE A 67 -2.23 -13.12 -7.30
C PHE A 67 -3.01 -14.44 -7.26
N GLY A 68 -3.22 -15.01 -6.06
CA GLY A 68 -3.95 -16.28 -5.89
C GLY A 68 -3.22 -17.51 -6.44
N ARG A 69 -1.90 -17.43 -6.65
CA ARG A 69 -1.09 -18.53 -7.16
C ARG A 69 -0.41 -19.31 -6.02
N PRO A 70 -0.06 -20.59 -6.22
CA PRO A 70 0.72 -21.36 -5.26
C PRO A 70 2.10 -20.72 -5.00
N ASP A 71 2.52 -20.73 -3.74
CA ASP A 71 3.81 -20.19 -3.30
C ASP A 71 4.61 -21.26 -2.54
N PRO A 72 5.69 -21.81 -3.13
CA PRO A 72 6.51 -22.83 -2.49
C PRO A 72 7.12 -22.40 -1.15
N VAL A 73 7.42 -21.12 -0.96
CA VAL A 73 8.00 -20.61 0.30
C VAL A 73 6.93 -20.62 1.39
N GLN A 74 5.70 -20.22 1.05
CA GLN A 74 4.57 -20.33 1.97
C GLN A 74 4.26 -21.79 2.30
N GLU A 75 4.20 -22.68 1.30
CA GLU A 75 3.94 -24.12 1.54
C GLU A 75 5.01 -24.74 2.45
N PHE A 76 6.28 -24.36 2.27
CA PHE A 76 7.36 -24.78 3.15
C PHE A 76 7.21 -24.22 4.57
N ALA A 77 6.85 -22.94 4.70
CA ALA A 77 6.57 -22.32 6.00
C ALA A 77 5.41 -23.01 6.73
N ASP A 78 4.36 -23.42 6.01
CA ASP A 78 3.22 -24.15 6.56
C ASP A 78 3.62 -25.56 7.05
N LYS A 79 4.48 -26.25 6.30
CA LYS A 79 5.06 -27.54 6.74
C LYS A 79 5.83 -27.39 8.04
N LEU A 80 6.73 -26.40 8.14
CA LEU A 80 7.50 -26.14 9.36
C LEU A 80 6.60 -25.83 10.57
N LYS A 81 5.51 -25.07 10.38
CA LYS A 81 4.55 -24.78 11.46
C LYS A 81 3.73 -26.01 11.89
N SER A 82 3.65 -27.05 11.05
CA SER A 82 2.82 -28.24 11.29
C SER A 82 3.54 -29.37 12.03
N THR A 83 4.87 -29.29 12.21
CA THR A 83 5.68 -30.38 12.78
C THR A 83 5.51 -30.54 14.29
N GLY A 84 4.97 -29.52 14.97
CA GLY A 84 4.85 -29.47 16.42
C GLY A 84 6.15 -29.09 17.14
N ASP A 85 7.25 -28.91 16.41
CA ASP A 85 8.50 -28.40 16.95
C ASP A 85 8.46 -26.87 17.07
N LYS A 86 8.92 -26.35 18.20
CA LYS A 86 8.87 -24.91 18.50
C LYS A 86 9.82 -24.10 17.61
N ASP A 87 11.01 -24.63 17.34
CA ASP A 87 12.03 -23.92 16.56
C ASP A 87 11.65 -23.91 15.09
N GLU A 88 11.12 -25.02 14.56
CA GLU A 88 10.55 -25.07 13.21
C GLU A 88 9.33 -24.15 13.08
N TRP A 89 8.45 -24.10 14.09
CA TRP A 89 7.33 -23.16 14.08
C TRP A 89 7.79 -21.70 14.01
N ILE A 90 8.82 -21.32 14.76
CA ILE A 90 9.41 -19.97 14.72
C ILE A 90 9.98 -19.68 13.33
N GLN A 91 10.69 -20.64 12.73
CA GLN A 91 11.23 -20.51 11.38
C GLN A 91 10.13 -20.35 10.34
N GLY A 92 9.09 -21.19 10.39
CA GLY A 92 7.92 -21.08 9.52
C GLY A 92 7.22 -19.73 9.68
N LYS A 93 7.09 -19.22 10.91
CA LYS A 93 6.51 -17.88 11.14
C LYS A 93 7.33 -16.72 10.57
N ARG A 94 8.65 -16.87 10.51
CA ARG A 94 9.56 -15.91 9.88
C ARG A 94 9.46 -15.95 8.35
N LEU A 95 9.26 -17.12 7.77
CA LEU A 95 9.12 -17.34 6.32
C LEU A 95 7.71 -17.09 5.80
N GLU A 96 6.71 -17.00 6.66
CA GLU A 96 5.32 -16.73 6.25
C GLU A 96 5.21 -15.32 5.64
N PRO A 97 4.60 -15.18 4.45
CA PRO A 97 4.48 -13.89 3.81
C PRO A 97 3.55 -12.99 4.62
N LYS A 98 3.85 -11.70 4.67
CA LYS A 98 3.07 -10.71 5.42
C LYS A 98 2.30 -9.81 4.46
N MET A 99 1.03 -9.62 4.77
CA MET A 99 0.13 -8.74 4.04
C MET A 99 0.56 -7.27 4.18
N ARG A 100 0.56 -6.58 3.05
CA ARG A 100 0.62 -5.12 2.94
C ARG A 100 -0.52 -4.65 2.06
N THR A 101 -1.25 -3.69 2.56
CA THR A 101 -2.33 -3.05 1.81
C THR A 101 -1.79 -1.73 1.27
N PHE A 102 -2.08 -1.47 0.01
CA PHE A 102 -1.77 -0.20 -0.65
C PHE A 102 -3.06 0.50 -1.03
N ALA A 103 -3.10 1.81 -0.83
CA ALA A 103 -4.16 2.66 -1.34
C ALA A 103 -3.55 3.87 -2.07
N PRO A 104 -4.16 4.32 -3.18
CA PRO A 104 -3.77 5.58 -3.80
C PRO A 104 -4.18 6.74 -2.88
N VAL A 105 -3.23 7.63 -2.63
CA VAL A 105 -3.40 8.79 -1.75
C VAL A 105 -2.92 10.06 -2.40
N VAL A 106 -3.56 11.17 -2.02
CA VAL A 106 -3.08 12.52 -2.24
C VAL A 106 -2.60 13.08 -0.90
N VAL A 107 -1.40 13.62 -0.84
CA VAL A 107 -0.87 14.27 0.36
C VAL A 107 -1.41 15.69 0.40
N ARG A 108 -2.13 16.05 1.48
CA ARG A 108 -2.74 17.39 1.57
C ARG A 108 -1.66 18.47 1.64
N GLY A 109 -1.83 19.52 0.84
CA GLY A 109 -0.83 20.59 0.66
C GLY A 109 0.31 20.25 -0.30
N ARG A 110 0.25 19.08 -0.96
CA ARG A 110 1.17 18.63 -2.01
C ARG A 110 0.40 17.95 -3.14
N GLU A 111 -0.79 18.47 -3.45
CA GLU A 111 -1.67 17.93 -4.47
C GLU A 111 -1.02 17.94 -5.88
N ASP A 112 -0.04 18.81 -6.10
CA ASP A 112 0.78 18.91 -7.30
C ASP A 112 1.76 17.74 -7.49
N GLU A 113 2.11 17.01 -6.43
CA GLU A 113 2.93 15.79 -6.53
C GLU A 113 2.16 14.60 -7.15
N GLY A 114 0.85 14.76 -7.33
CA GLY A 114 -0.04 13.75 -7.87
C GLY A 114 -0.40 12.64 -6.88
N VAL A 115 -1.00 11.57 -7.40
CA VAL A 115 -1.37 10.40 -6.60
C VAL A 115 -0.16 9.53 -6.31
N LYS A 116 0.02 9.15 -5.05
CA LYS A 116 1.05 8.22 -4.57
C LYS A 116 0.40 6.99 -3.95
N PHE A 117 1.12 5.89 -3.87
CA PHE A 117 0.68 4.73 -3.11
C PHE A 117 1.20 4.77 -1.68
N TRP A 118 0.28 4.70 -0.74
CA TRP A 118 0.60 4.49 0.66
C TRP A 118 0.45 3.02 1.03
N GLY A 119 1.56 2.39 1.44
CA GLY A 119 1.57 1.03 1.95
C GLY A 119 1.44 0.98 3.48
N PHE A 120 0.49 0.21 3.99
CA PHE A 120 0.26 0.05 5.43
C PHE A 120 -0.05 -1.42 5.80
N GLY A 121 0.01 -1.70 7.10
CA GLY A 121 -0.22 -3.05 7.63
C GLY A 121 -1.68 -3.31 8.00
N LYS A 122 -1.95 -4.55 8.41
CA LYS A 122 -3.29 -5.04 8.79
C LYS A 122 -4.05 -4.13 9.77
N THR A 123 -3.38 -3.63 10.81
CA THR A 123 -4.04 -2.82 11.85
C THR A 123 -4.66 -1.54 11.27
N VAL A 124 -3.87 -0.78 10.51
CA VAL A 124 -4.36 0.43 9.83
C VAL A 124 -5.48 0.08 8.85
N TYR A 125 -5.34 -1.03 8.13
CA TYR A 125 -6.37 -1.44 7.18
C TYR A 125 -7.71 -1.74 7.87
N GLN A 126 -7.68 -2.47 8.98
CA GLN A 126 -8.89 -2.77 9.77
C GLN A 126 -9.54 -1.51 10.33
N GLU A 127 -8.75 -0.54 10.82
CA GLU A 127 -9.27 0.75 11.28
C GLU A 127 -9.99 1.50 10.16
N LEU A 128 -9.40 1.58 8.96
CA LEU A 128 -10.01 2.23 7.80
C LEU A 128 -11.31 1.53 7.36
N LEU A 129 -11.30 0.20 7.26
CA LEU A 129 -12.51 -0.57 6.92
C LEU A 129 -13.61 -0.39 7.94
N SER A 130 -13.28 -0.30 9.23
CA SER A 130 -14.26 -0.09 10.29
C SER A 130 -14.94 1.26 10.17
N VAL A 131 -14.20 2.30 9.75
CA VAL A 131 -14.76 3.63 9.46
C VAL A 131 -15.63 3.60 8.20
N ILE A 132 -15.19 2.95 7.13
CA ILE A 132 -15.96 2.86 5.87
C ILE A 132 -17.26 2.06 6.07
N ALA A 133 -17.24 1.04 6.93
CA ALA A 133 -18.41 0.25 7.28
C ALA A 133 -19.41 1.01 8.17
N ASP A 134 -19.01 2.14 8.76
CA ASP A 134 -19.88 3.01 9.54
C ASP A 134 -20.75 3.87 8.60
N PRO A 135 -22.09 3.75 8.66
CA PRO A 135 -23.01 4.54 7.83
C PRO A 135 -22.84 6.06 7.98
N ASP A 136 -22.35 6.55 9.13
CA ASP A 136 -22.16 7.98 9.37
C ASP A 136 -20.95 8.55 8.59
N TYR A 137 -19.99 7.68 8.23
CA TYR A 137 -18.80 8.08 7.49
C TYR A 137 -18.96 7.84 5.98
N GLY A 138 -19.48 6.68 5.58
CA GLY A 138 -19.68 6.31 4.18
C GLY A 138 -18.39 6.20 3.37
N ASP A 139 -18.45 6.56 2.08
CA ASP A 139 -17.30 6.53 1.19
C ASP A 139 -16.31 7.68 1.50
N ILE A 140 -15.24 7.34 2.22
CA ILE A 140 -14.19 8.29 2.58
C ILE A 140 -13.32 8.69 1.37
N THR A 141 -13.44 7.99 0.25
CA THR A 141 -12.59 8.15 -0.94
C THR A 141 -13.17 9.08 -1.99
N ASP A 142 -14.44 9.48 -1.85
CA ASP A 142 -15.12 10.33 -2.81
C ASP A 142 -14.32 11.63 -3.07
N PRO A 143 -14.08 12.03 -4.33
CA PRO A 143 -13.24 13.20 -4.63
C PRO A 143 -13.85 14.55 -4.23
N VAL A 144 -15.16 14.61 -3.99
CA VAL A 144 -15.91 15.82 -3.65
C VAL A 144 -16.39 15.77 -2.20
N ASN A 145 -16.92 14.64 -1.77
CA ASN A 145 -17.57 14.43 -0.47
C ASN A 145 -16.83 13.42 0.43
N GLY A 146 -15.61 13.02 0.07
CA GLY A 146 -14.82 12.10 0.89
C GLY A 146 -14.26 12.77 2.14
N ARG A 147 -13.39 12.06 2.86
CA ARG A 147 -12.86 12.51 4.15
C ARG A 147 -11.34 12.39 4.23
N ASP A 148 -10.70 13.42 4.78
CA ASP A 148 -9.26 13.42 5.01
C ASP A 148 -8.88 12.49 6.16
N ILE A 149 -7.68 11.95 6.10
CA ILE A 149 -7.13 11.03 7.08
C ILE A 149 -5.91 11.68 7.70
N GLN A 150 -5.98 11.94 9.00
CA GLN A 150 -4.82 12.33 9.77
C GLN A 150 -4.00 11.08 10.11
N ILE A 151 -2.71 11.13 9.79
CA ILE A 151 -1.74 10.09 10.08
C ILE A 151 -0.74 10.67 11.06
N GLU A 152 -0.56 9.99 12.20
CA GLU A 152 0.47 10.29 13.16
C GLU A 152 1.51 9.18 13.14
N ARG A 153 2.76 9.54 12.84
CA ARG A 153 3.90 8.62 12.80
C ARG A 153 4.84 8.91 13.94
N GLN A 154 4.98 7.95 14.84
CA GLN A 154 5.97 7.96 15.91
C GLN A 154 7.19 7.15 15.49
N THR A 155 8.38 7.69 15.77
CA THR A 155 9.65 7.00 15.59
C THR A 155 9.77 5.77 16.49
N PRO A 156 10.68 4.82 16.18
CA PRO A 156 11.02 3.71 17.08
C PRO A 156 11.31 4.15 18.52
N ALA A 157 12.05 5.24 18.69
CA ALA A 157 12.42 5.78 20.00
C ALA A 157 11.21 6.27 20.79
N GLU A 158 10.31 7.03 20.15
CA GLU A 158 9.08 7.54 20.78
C GLU A 158 8.09 6.43 21.10
N ALA A 159 7.98 5.42 20.24
CA ALA A 159 7.06 4.31 20.40
C ALA A 159 7.61 3.17 21.28
N GLY A 160 8.88 3.25 21.71
CA GLY A 160 9.55 2.22 22.53
C GLY A 160 9.65 0.85 21.84
N ASN A 161 9.70 0.80 20.51
CA ASN A 161 9.74 -0.45 19.74
C ASN A 161 10.63 -0.33 18.50
N GLN A 162 10.93 -1.44 17.81
CA GLN A 162 11.86 -1.45 16.67
C GLN A 162 11.34 -0.81 15.38
N TYR A 163 10.01 -0.65 15.23
CA TYR A 163 9.36 -0.30 13.97
C TYR A 163 8.62 1.05 14.00
N GLY A 164 8.58 1.71 15.16
CA GLY A 164 7.74 2.89 15.42
C GLY A 164 6.26 2.53 15.55
N LYS A 165 5.40 3.55 15.51
CA LYS A 165 3.94 3.39 15.50
C LYS A 165 3.31 4.33 14.48
N THR A 166 2.24 3.88 13.83
CA THR A 166 1.42 4.73 12.97
C THR A 166 -0.01 4.63 13.46
N THR A 167 -0.60 5.78 13.76
CA THR A 167 -2.00 5.90 14.17
C THR A 167 -2.74 6.65 13.07
N VAL A 168 -3.96 6.21 12.75
CA VAL A 168 -4.80 6.89 11.76
C VAL A 168 -6.07 7.41 12.40
N ARG A 169 -6.55 8.54 11.92
CA ARG A 169 -7.84 9.10 12.30
C ARG A 169 -8.49 9.71 11.07
N VAL A 170 -9.62 9.15 10.65
CA VAL A 170 -10.46 9.76 9.61
C VAL A 170 -11.15 10.99 10.20
N LYS A 171 -11.08 12.12 9.50
CA LYS A 171 -11.70 13.37 9.92
C LYS A 171 -13.23 13.30 9.69
N PRO A 172 -14.04 13.89 10.59
CA PRO A 172 -15.50 13.86 10.48
C PRO A 172 -16.06 14.89 9.47
N ASN A 173 -15.22 15.72 8.84
CA ASN A 173 -15.68 16.67 7.84
C ASN A 173 -15.47 16.11 6.44
N GLN A 174 -16.47 16.29 5.58
CA GLN A 174 -16.33 16.03 4.15
C GLN A 174 -15.65 17.24 3.51
N THR A 175 -14.63 16.98 2.69
CA THR A 175 -13.92 18.02 1.96
C THR A 175 -13.55 17.53 0.57
N PRO A 176 -13.63 18.39 -0.47
CA PRO A 176 -13.14 18.06 -1.79
C PRO A 176 -11.61 17.93 -1.77
N ILE A 177 -11.08 17.14 -2.70
CA ILE A 177 -9.62 16.98 -2.85
C ILE A 177 -9.00 18.29 -3.31
N THR A 178 -9.62 18.94 -4.28
CA THR A 178 -9.17 20.22 -4.85
C THR A 178 -10.37 20.95 -5.43
N ASP A 179 -10.33 22.29 -5.41
CA ASP A 179 -11.32 23.14 -6.08
C ASP A 179 -10.97 23.36 -7.57
N ASN A 180 -9.77 22.92 -8.00
CA ASN A 180 -9.32 23.02 -9.39
C ASN A 180 -9.74 21.79 -10.21
N LYS A 181 -10.59 21.99 -11.22
CA LYS A 181 -11.09 20.93 -12.11
C LYS A 181 -9.99 20.20 -12.89
N GLU A 182 -9.00 20.92 -13.42
CA GLU A 182 -7.92 20.32 -14.22
C GLU A 182 -7.04 19.42 -13.34
N MET A 183 -6.75 19.87 -12.12
CA MET A 183 -6.03 19.08 -11.13
C MET A 183 -6.84 17.85 -10.72
N LEU A 184 -8.16 18.00 -10.50
CA LEU A 184 -9.04 16.88 -10.18
C LEU A 184 -9.02 15.82 -11.28
N GLU A 185 -9.16 16.22 -12.54
CA GLU A 185 -9.08 15.31 -13.69
C GLU A 185 -7.74 14.59 -13.76
N THR A 186 -6.63 15.30 -13.50
CA THR A 186 -5.29 14.72 -13.47
C THR A 186 -5.17 13.67 -12.36
N LEU A 187 -5.61 13.98 -11.15
CA LEU A 187 -5.53 13.08 -9.99
C LEU A 187 -6.37 11.79 -10.18
N LEU A 188 -7.48 11.86 -10.92
CA LEU A 188 -8.34 10.71 -11.16
C LEU A 188 -7.89 9.88 -12.37
N ASN A 189 -7.28 10.51 -13.38
CA ASN A 189 -6.94 9.83 -14.64
C ASN A 189 -5.47 9.42 -14.74
N ASP A 190 -4.55 10.10 -14.07
CA ASP A 190 -3.11 9.84 -14.13
C ASP A 190 -2.63 9.08 -12.88
N GLN A 191 -3.24 7.92 -12.64
CA GLN A 191 -2.86 7.06 -11.53
C GLN A 191 -1.98 5.90 -12.01
N PRO A 192 -0.81 5.68 -11.38
CA PRO A 192 0.05 4.54 -11.71
C PRO A 192 -0.67 3.22 -11.44
N ASN A 193 -0.37 2.19 -12.23
CA ASN A 193 -0.86 0.84 -11.97
C ASN A 193 0.06 0.15 -10.94
N LEU A 194 -0.44 -0.04 -9.71
CA LEU A 194 0.32 -0.66 -8.63
C LEU A 194 0.91 -2.02 -9.03
N THR A 195 0.17 -2.83 -9.79
CA THR A 195 0.63 -4.18 -10.19
C THR A 195 1.80 -4.14 -11.17
N GLU A 196 1.97 -3.05 -11.91
CA GLU A 196 3.11 -2.83 -12.81
C GLU A 196 4.34 -2.27 -12.08
N LEU A 197 4.14 -1.57 -10.95
CA LEU A 197 5.23 -1.06 -10.10
C LEU A 197 5.99 -2.17 -9.36
N TYR A 198 5.39 -3.35 -9.34
CA TYR A 198 5.71 -4.46 -8.48
C TYR A 198 5.88 -5.69 -9.39
N THR A 199 6.97 -5.72 -10.15
CA THR A 199 7.32 -6.88 -10.97
C THR A 199 7.80 -8.02 -10.08
N GLU A 200 7.18 -9.20 -10.22
CA GLU A 200 7.66 -10.49 -9.64
C GLU A 200 9.14 -10.74 -9.92
#